data_AF-A0A951HSB4-F1
#
_entry.id   AF-A0A951HSB4-F1
#
_cell.length_a   1.000
_cell.length_b   1.000
_cell.length_c   1.000
_cell.angle_alpha   90.00
_cell.angle_beta   90.00
_cell.angle_gamma   90.00
#
_symmetry.space_group_name_H-M   'P 1'
#
loop_
_entity.id
_entity.type
_entity.pdbx_description
1 polymer ?
#
loop_
_entity_poly.entity_id
_entity_poly.type
_entity_poly.pdbx_seq_one_letter_code
_entity_poly.pdbx_strand_id
1 'polypeptide(L)'
;MQQNFEPALARLLVHEGGYSNHPADPGGPTKFGVTIFDYRKYVKAGATAADVKATTVAEARAIYRTKYWEALRCDELPAGLDYAVFDFGVNSGVARAAKTLQRILGVAEDGRIGAI
;
A
#
# COMPACT_ATOMS: atom_id res chain seq x y z
N MET A 1 2.63 -15.16 -0.79
CA MET A 1 3.24 -15.94 -1.91
C MET A 1 3.59 -15.06 -3.12
N GLN A 2 4.70 -15.30 -3.83
CA GLN A 2 5.17 -14.46 -4.96
C GLN A 2 4.16 -14.22 -6.10
N GLN A 3 3.18 -15.11 -6.29
CA GLN A 3 2.20 -15.02 -7.37
C GLN A 3 0.92 -14.26 -7.00
N ASN A 4 0.73 -13.88 -5.73
CA ASN A 4 -0.55 -13.33 -5.26
C ASN A 4 -0.66 -11.80 -5.33
N PHE A 5 0.43 -11.09 -5.65
CA PHE A 5 0.40 -9.63 -5.68
C PHE A 5 -0.55 -9.08 -6.74
N GLU A 6 -0.45 -9.55 -8.00
CA GLU A 6 -1.32 -9.08 -9.08
C GLU A 6 -2.82 -9.28 -8.79
N PRO A 7 -3.29 -10.49 -8.38
CA PRO A 7 -4.70 -10.66 -8.05
C PRO A 7 -5.12 -9.88 -6.80
N ALA A 8 -4.23 -9.67 -5.82
CA ALA A 8 -4.50 -8.82 -4.66
C ALA A 8 -4.67 -7.35 -5.05
N LEU A 9 -3.75 -6.81 -5.84
CA LEU A 9 -3.79 -5.44 -6.31
C LEU A 9 -5.00 -5.19 -7.21
N ALA A 10 -5.31 -6.13 -8.11
CA ALA A 10 -6.47 -6.02 -8.98
C ALA A 10 -7.78 -5.88 -8.19
N ARG A 11 -7.96 -6.65 -7.11
CA ARG A 11 -9.12 -6.54 -6.21
C ARG A 11 -9.19 -5.18 -5.51
N LEU A 12 -8.04 -4.68 -5.06
CA LEU A 12 -7.95 -3.40 -4.35
C LEU A 12 -8.26 -2.21 -5.28
N LEU A 13 -7.70 -2.20 -6.49
CA LEU A 13 -7.85 -1.10 -7.45
C LEU A 13 -9.25 -0.97 -8.07
N VAL A 14 -10.13 -1.97 -7.94
CA VAL A 14 -11.54 -1.87 -8.40
C VAL A 14 -12.23 -0.65 -7.78
N HIS A 15 -11.84 -0.28 -6.56
CA HIS A 15 -12.47 0.80 -5.79
C HIS A 15 -11.73 2.14 -5.91
N GLU A 16 -10.53 2.16 -6.49
CA GLU A 16 -9.64 3.33 -6.50
C GLU A 16 -9.20 3.70 -7.91
N GLY A 17 -10.01 4.46 -8.65
CA GLY A 17 -9.67 4.89 -10.01
C GLY A 17 -9.56 6.40 -10.22
N GLY A 18 -10.27 7.19 -9.40
CA GLY A 18 -10.43 8.62 -9.61
C GLY A 18 -9.21 9.44 -9.21
N TYR A 19 -9.00 10.56 -9.90
CA TYR A 19 -8.17 11.65 -9.39
C TYR A 19 -9.02 12.53 -8.46
N SER A 20 -8.53 12.82 -7.27
CA SER A 20 -9.11 13.80 -6.34
C SER A 20 -8.05 14.84 -5.95
N ASN A 21 -8.51 16.07 -5.72
CA ASN A 21 -7.68 17.14 -5.18
C ASN A 21 -8.60 18.18 -4.56
N HIS A 22 -9.07 17.90 -3.34
CA HIS A 22 -9.95 18.81 -2.61
C HIS A 22 -9.15 19.67 -1.63
N PRO A 23 -9.44 20.97 -1.50
CA PRO A 23 -8.72 21.86 -0.57
C PRO A 23 -8.80 21.42 0.90
N ALA A 24 -9.82 20.67 1.28
CA ALA A 24 -10.01 20.11 2.62
C ALA A 24 -9.39 18.71 2.79
N ASP A 25 -8.83 18.12 1.74
CA ASP A 25 -8.20 16.80 1.80
C ASP A 25 -6.76 16.92 2.31
N PRO A 26 -6.44 16.42 3.52
CA PRO A 26 -5.09 16.50 4.07
C PRO A 26 -4.07 15.68 3.25
N GLY A 27 -4.52 14.70 2.45
CA GLY A 27 -3.67 13.92 1.55
C GLY A 27 -3.27 14.67 0.28
N GLY A 28 -3.99 15.75 -0.06
CA GLY A 28 -3.78 16.54 -1.26
C GLY A 28 -4.09 15.76 -2.56
N PRO A 29 -3.47 16.13 -3.69
CA PRO A 29 -3.68 15.44 -4.96
C PRO A 29 -3.46 13.93 -4.82
N THR A 30 -4.45 13.14 -5.26
CA THR A 30 -4.46 11.68 -5.13
C THR A 30 -5.02 11.04 -6.40
N LYS A 31 -4.41 9.94 -6.85
CA LYS A 31 -4.94 9.10 -7.95
C LYS A 31 -4.60 7.64 -7.71
N PHE A 32 -5.55 6.73 -7.92
CA PHE A 32 -5.37 5.29 -7.59
C PHE A 32 -4.95 5.06 -6.12
N GLY A 33 -5.46 5.88 -5.20
CA GLY A 33 -5.07 5.89 -3.77
C GLY A 33 -3.65 6.39 -3.49
N VAL A 34 -2.87 6.73 -4.52
CA VAL A 34 -1.53 7.28 -4.38
C VAL A 34 -1.60 8.78 -4.16
N THR A 35 -1.22 9.21 -2.97
CA THR A 35 -1.13 10.64 -2.60
C THR A 35 0.11 11.29 -3.22
N ILE A 36 0.13 12.63 -3.30
CA ILE A 36 1.32 13.37 -3.70
C ILE A 36 2.54 13.08 -2.81
N PHE A 37 2.33 12.78 -1.52
CA PHE A 37 3.41 12.44 -0.60
C PHE A 37 4.05 11.10 -0.97
N ASP A 38 3.23 10.10 -1.28
CA ASP A 38 3.71 8.80 -1.74
C ASP A 38 4.39 8.91 -3.10
N TYR A 39 3.78 9.63 -4.04
CA TYR A 39 4.36 9.82 -5.36
C TYR A 39 5.73 10.50 -5.27
N ARG A 40 5.88 11.49 -4.37
CA ARG A 40 7.18 12.13 -4.11
C ARG A 40 8.20 11.17 -3.53
N LYS A 41 7.78 10.34 -2.59
CA LYS A 41 8.67 9.39 -1.91
C LYS A 41 9.15 8.26 -2.83
N TYR A 42 8.28 7.74 -3.69
CA TYR A 42 8.53 6.50 -4.43
C TYR A 42 8.79 6.70 -5.92
N VAL A 43 8.41 7.83 -6.52
CA VAL A 43 8.53 8.06 -7.97
C VAL A 43 9.32 9.32 -8.29
N LYS A 44 8.90 10.48 -7.78
CA LYS A 44 9.49 11.79 -8.16
C LYS A 44 9.45 12.79 -7.00
N ALA A 45 10.56 12.97 -6.28
CA ALA A 45 10.66 13.84 -5.10
C ALA A 45 10.06 15.24 -5.24
N GLY A 46 10.16 15.86 -6.43
CA GLY A 46 9.59 17.17 -6.75
C GLY A 46 8.22 17.15 -7.43
N ALA A 47 7.45 16.06 -7.32
CA ALA A 47 6.19 15.92 -8.04
C ALA A 47 5.18 17.02 -7.71
N THR A 48 4.42 17.41 -8.72
CA THR A 48 3.34 18.38 -8.68
C THR A 48 1.98 17.67 -8.71
N ALA A 49 0.89 18.43 -8.50
CA ALA A 49 -0.46 17.89 -8.66
C ALA A 49 -0.71 17.35 -10.09
N ALA A 50 -0.08 17.93 -11.11
CA ALA A 50 -0.17 17.48 -12.49
C ALA A 50 0.51 16.12 -12.69
N ASP A 51 1.66 15.90 -12.05
CA ASP A 51 2.35 14.60 -12.07
C ASP A 51 1.46 13.51 -11.45
N VAL A 52 0.81 13.79 -10.30
CA VAL A 52 -0.11 12.82 -9.65
C VAL A 52 -1.36 12.56 -10.51
N LYS A 53 -1.89 13.60 -11.16
CA LYS A 53 -3.02 13.43 -12.09
C LYS A 53 -2.63 12.56 -13.30
N ALA A 54 -1.37 12.64 -13.73
CA ALA A 54 -0.82 11.85 -14.83
C ALA A 54 -0.36 10.44 -14.41
N THR A 55 -0.40 10.09 -13.12
CA THR A 55 0.01 8.76 -12.63
C THR A 55 -0.63 7.64 -13.44
N THR A 56 0.20 6.69 -13.85
CA THR A 56 -0.18 5.48 -14.57
C THR A 56 -0.48 4.34 -13.59
N VAL A 57 -1.24 3.34 -14.06
CA VAL A 57 -1.47 2.11 -13.27
C VAL A 57 -0.15 1.40 -12.96
N ALA A 58 0.84 1.45 -13.87
CA ALA A 58 2.15 0.84 -13.66
C ALA A 58 2.93 1.52 -12.51
N GLU A 59 2.89 2.85 -12.42
CA GLU A 59 3.50 3.58 -11.31
C GLU A 59 2.77 3.31 -9.99
N ALA A 60 1.43 3.34 -10.00
CA ALA A 60 0.65 3.01 -8.81
C ALA A 60 0.94 1.57 -8.33
N ARG A 61 1.01 0.61 -9.26
CA ARG A 61 1.40 -0.78 -8.99
C ARG A 61 2.78 -0.87 -8.32
N ALA A 62 3.78 -0.16 -8.83
CA ALA A 62 5.12 -0.15 -8.25
C ALA A 62 5.11 0.41 -6.82
N ILE A 63 4.35 1.48 -6.57
CA ILE A 63 4.17 2.04 -5.23
C ILE A 63 3.50 1.03 -4.30
N TYR A 64 2.41 0.38 -4.73
CA TYR A 64 1.73 -0.62 -3.91
C TYR A 64 2.62 -1.82 -3.56
N ARG A 65 3.40 -2.28 -4.53
CA ARG A 65 4.38 -3.36 -4.37
C ARG A 65 5.38 -3.01 -3.26
N THR A 66 6.04 -1.87 -3.36
CA THR A 66 7.12 -1.51 -2.43
C THR A 66 6.59 -0.98 -1.09
N LYS A 67 5.61 -0.08 -1.11
CA LYS A 67 5.10 0.58 0.12
C LYS A 67 4.38 -0.38 1.04
N TYR A 68 3.64 -1.36 0.50
CA TYR A 68 2.77 -2.21 1.29
C TYR A 68 3.15 -3.69 1.19
N TRP A 69 3.16 -4.27 -0.02
CA TRP A 69 3.33 -5.71 -0.20
C TRP A 69 4.68 -6.22 0.32
N GLU A 70 5.77 -5.56 -0.08
CA GLU A 70 7.13 -5.89 0.35
C GLU A 70 7.36 -5.49 1.81
N ALA A 71 6.88 -4.32 2.24
CA ALA A 71 7.00 -3.86 3.62
C ALA A 71 6.31 -4.79 4.63
N LEU A 72 5.24 -5.46 4.22
CA LEU A 72 4.51 -6.47 5.02
C LEU A 72 4.95 -7.90 4.72
N ARG A 73 5.96 -8.10 3.88
CA ARG A 73 6.49 -9.41 3.48
C ARG A 73 5.40 -10.38 3.04
N CYS A 74 4.40 -9.88 2.31
CA CYS A 74 3.25 -10.66 1.85
C CYS A 74 3.66 -11.85 0.96
N ASP A 75 4.83 -11.82 0.33
CA ASP A 75 5.38 -12.96 -0.41
C ASP A 75 5.66 -14.18 0.48
N GLU A 76 5.89 -13.97 1.78
CA GLU A 76 6.20 -14.99 2.78
C GLU A 76 4.99 -15.45 3.58
N LEU A 77 3.85 -14.76 3.44
CA LEU A 77 2.60 -15.13 4.09
C LEU A 77 1.84 -16.19 3.28
N PRO A 78 1.09 -17.10 3.96
CA PRO A 78 0.17 -18.02 3.31
C PRO A 78 -0.86 -17.30 2.44
N ALA A 79 -1.35 -17.99 1.41
CA ALA A 79 -2.40 -17.48 0.54
C ALA A 79 -3.64 -17.07 1.35
N GLY A 80 -4.19 -15.90 1.04
CA GLY A 80 -5.35 -15.33 1.72
C GLY A 80 -4.95 -14.47 2.93
N LEU A 81 -3.99 -14.91 3.74
CA LEU A 81 -3.41 -14.06 4.79
C LEU A 81 -2.60 -12.92 4.18
N ASP A 82 -1.85 -13.20 3.11
CA ASP A 82 -1.12 -12.18 2.34
C ASP A 82 -2.04 -11.04 1.86
N TYR A 83 -3.21 -11.38 1.31
CA TYR A 83 -4.22 -10.42 0.89
C TYR A 83 -4.81 -9.66 2.07
N ALA A 84 -5.23 -10.35 3.14
CA ALA A 84 -5.85 -9.71 4.30
C ALA A 84 -4.90 -8.71 4.99
N VAL A 85 -3.62 -9.07 5.13
CA VAL A 85 -2.59 -8.20 5.71
C VAL A 85 -2.27 -7.03 4.77
N PHE A 86 -2.17 -7.28 3.47
CA PHE A 86 -1.97 -6.24 2.46
C PHE A 86 -3.11 -5.21 2.46
N ASP A 87 -4.36 -5.67 2.35
CA ASP A 87 -5.56 -4.83 2.36
C ASP A 87 -5.65 -4.01 3.65
N PHE A 88 -5.40 -4.64 4.80
CA PHE A 88 -5.39 -3.93 6.07
C PHE A 88 -4.26 -2.90 6.13
N GLY A 89 -3.08 -3.24 5.58
CA GLY A 89 -1.95 -2.32 5.45
C GLY A 89 -2.27 -1.09 4.61
N VAL A 90 -3.01 -1.24 3.51
CA VAL A 90 -3.45 -0.12 2.67
C VAL A 90 -4.42 0.77 3.43
N ASN A 91 -5.45 0.19 4.05
CA ASN A 91 -6.51 0.93 4.74
C ASN A 91 -6.09 1.55 6.08
N SER A 92 -5.08 0.98 6.76
CA SER A 92 -4.75 1.35 8.15
C SER A 92 -3.27 1.56 8.43
N GLY A 93 -2.41 1.41 7.41
CA GLY A 93 -0.97 1.58 7.50
C GLY A 93 -0.21 0.30 7.85
N VAL A 94 0.96 0.14 7.24
CA VAL A 94 1.87 -1.02 7.39
C VAL A 94 2.15 -1.36 8.84
N ALA A 95 2.52 -0.37 9.66
CA ALA A 95 2.88 -0.61 11.05
C ALA A 95 1.72 -1.17 11.88
N ARG A 96 0.48 -0.71 11.62
CA ARG A 96 -0.70 -1.21 12.33
C ARG A 96 -1.02 -2.63 11.89
N ALA A 97 -1.00 -2.90 10.59
CA ALA A 97 -1.25 -4.23 10.05
C ALA A 97 -0.26 -5.26 10.59
N ALA A 98 1.04 -4.94 10.60
CA ALA A 98 2.08 -5.81 11.15
C ALA A 98 1.89 -6.09 12.65
N LYS A 99 1.66 -5.05 13.46
CA LYS A 99 1.44 -5.21 14.91
C LYS A 99 0.18 -6.00 15.24
N THR A 100 -0.90 -5.80 14.50
CA THR A 100 -2.12 -6.57 14.68
C THR A 100 -1.91 -8.04 14.34
N LEU A 101 -1.20 -8.37 13.25
CA LEU A 101 -0.86 -9.75 12.93
C LEU A 101 -0.02 -10.38 14.06
N GLN A 102 1.00 -9.68 14.55
CA GLN A 102 1.85 -10.13 15.65
C GLN A 102 1.04 -10.40 16.93
N ARG A 103 0.11 -9.51 17.27
CA ARG A 103 -0.81 -9.68 18.40
C ARG A 103 -1.67 -10.94 18.26
N ILE A 104 -2.23 -11.18 17.08
CA ILE A 104 -3.04 -12.37 16.80
C ILE A 104 -2.22 -13.66 16.98
N LEU A 105 -0.95 -13.64 16.58
CA LEU A 105 -0.03 -14.77 16.68
C LEU A 105 0.60 -14.94 18.08
N GLY A 106 0.39 -13.99 18.99
CA GLY A 106 0.96 -14.03 20.35
C GLY A 106 2.48 -13.79 20.39
N VAL A 107 3.03 -13.05 19.44
CA VAL A 107 4.46 -12.71 19.36
C VAL A 107 4.69 -11.22 19.67
N ALA A 108 5.94 -10.79 19.82
CA ALA A 108 6.27 -9.40 20.12
C ALA A 108 5.76 -8.43 19.03
N GLU A 109 5.08 -7.34 19.44
CA GLU A 109 4.48 -6.35 18.55
C GLU A 109 5.48 -5.26 18.08
N ASP A 110 6.61 -5.67 17.49
CA ASP A 110 7.64 -4.74 17.00
C ASP A 110 7.28 -4.06 15.66
N GLY A 111 6.22 -4.50 15.00
CA GLY A 111 5.74 -3.99 13.72
C GLY A 111 6.57 -4.41 12.51
N ARG A 112 7.47 -5.38 12.66
CA ARG A 112 8.32 -5.94 11.60
C ARG A 112 8.02 -7.42 11.43
N ILE A 113 7.49 -7.81 10.28
CA ILE A 113 7.25 -9.22 9.98
C ILE A 113 8.60 -9.90 9.70
N GLY A 114 8.86 -11.04 10.31
CA GLY A 114 10.12 -11.78 10.15
C GLY A 114 10.34 -12.88 11.17
N ALA A 115 11.58 -13.36 11.23
CA ALA A 115 12.00 -14.34 12.23
C ALA A 115 11.86 -13.74 13.64
N ILE A 116 11.45 -14.60 14.58
CA ILE A 116 11.21 -14.29 15.99
C ILE A 116 12.47 -14.62 16.79
#